data_AF-A0A5Q4ETX4-F1
#
_entry.id   AF-A0A5Q4ETX4-F1
#
_cell.length_a   1.000
_cell.length_b   1.000
_cell.length_c   1.000
_cell.angle_alpha   90.00
_cell.angle_beta   90.00
_cell.angle_gamma   90.00
#
_symmetry.space_group_name_H-M   'P 1'
#
loop_
_entity.id
_entity.type
_entity.pdbx_description
1 polymer ?
#
loop_
_entity_poly.entity_id
_entity_poly.type
_entity_poly.pdbx_seq_one_letter_code
_entity_poly.pdbx_strand_id
1 'polypeptide(L)'
;MGVGCVGYANYPPIEGAVARTDPNSAPMSDLMIESIKWTVQRFPVKGEYAINFPDGMLRKRTLQLMERIDDPRAHALTEETAHLPIYHVSRLRIRGNTADVDIHRPVGDLRGPSDQHVHQAITLRLRGGMRAWRVESSRAWTIGAIEPPALSFMPEYDTGPLGPGSETVSRPRRTTDATTEETPETIAAPDAEQDRLDPDEQG
;
A
#
# COMPACT_ATOMS: atom_id res chain seq x y z
N MET A 1 20.49 18.09 -19.75
CA MET A 1 19.33 17.26 -19.39
C MET A 1 19.70 16.47 -18.14
N GLY A 2 19.19 16.86 -16.98
CA GLY A 2 19.46 16.13 -15.74
C GLY A 2 18.67 14.83 -15.73
N VAL A 3 19.37 13.70 -15.55
CA VAL A 3 18.75 12.38 -15.36
C VAL A 3 18.04 12.44 -13.99
N GLY A 4 16.74 12.71 -14.00
CA GLY A 4 15.92 12.70 -12.80
C GLY A 4 15.83 11.29 -12.26
N CYS A 5 16.56 11.00 -11.18
CA CYS A 5 16.55 9.70 -10.52
C CYS A 5 15.10 9.33 -10.17
N VAL A 6 14.61 8.26 -10.77
CA VAL A 6 13.31 7.69 -10.40
C VAL A 6 13.48 7.06 -9.03
N GLY A 7 12.96 7.74 -8.01
CA GLY A 7 13.20 7.41 -6.61
C GLY A 7 12.57 6.08 -6.19
N TYR A 8 13.13 5.50 -5.13
CA TYR A 8 12.46 4.44 -4.37
C TYR A 8 11.47 5.08 -3.42
N ALA A 9 10.26 4.54 -3.36
CA ALA A 9 9.25 5.01 -2.43
C ALA A 9 8.40 3.84 -1.92
N ASN A 10 8.10 3.83 -0.62
CA ASN A 10 7.30 2.78 0.02
C ASN A 10 6.24 3.42 0.92
N TYR A 11 5.00 2.95 0.79
CA TYR A 11 3.92 3.21 1.72
C TYR A 11 3.21 1.89 2.07
N PRO A 12 2.91 1.61 3.35
CA PRO A 12 3.41 2.34 4.52
C PRO A 12 4.95 2.29 4.61
N PRO A 13 5.58 3.15 5.43
CA PRO A 13 7.02 3.10 5.69
C PRO A 13 7.45 1.70 6.14
N ILE A 14 8.58 1.22 5.63
CA ILE A 14 9.22 -0.01 6.08
C ILE A 14 10.40 0.42 6.97
N GLU A 15 10.49 -0.11 8.18
CA GLU A 15 11.59 0.17 9.09
C GLU A 15 12.95 -0.15 8.43
N GLY A 16 13.89 0.79 8.52
CA GLY A 16 15.21 0.67 7.90
C GLY A 16 15.27 0.95 6.39
N ALA A 17 14.16 1.24 5.71
CA ALA A 17 14.18 1.59 4.30
C ALA A 17 14.55 3.07 4.07
N VAL A 18 15.50 3.32 3.17
CA VAL A 18 15.93 4.68 2.75
C VAL A 18 14.98 5.31 1.70
N ALA A 19 13.85 4.67 1.43
CA ALA A 19 12.91 5.08 0.40
C ALA A 19 12.13 6.34 0.85
N ARG A 20 11.79 7.24 -0.09
CA ARG A 20 10.89 8.37 0.21
C ARG A 20 9.50 7.82 0.55
N THR A 21 8.98 8.16 1.72
CA THR A 21 7.70 7.59 2.20
C THR A 21 6.55 8.60 2.18
N ASP A 22 6.73 9.76 1.53
CA ASP A 22 5.68 10.79 1.48
C ASP A 22 4.55 10.39 0.51
N PRO A 23 3.35 10.06 1.02
CA PRO A 23 2.20 9.73 0.18
C PRO A 23 1.73 10.92 -0.67
N ASN A 24 2.12 12.15 -0.31
CA ASN A 24 1.75 13.38 -1.02
C ASN A 24 2.67 13.72 -2.21
N SER A 25 3.67 12.87 -2.47
CA SER A 25 4.57 13.02 -3.61
C SER A 25 3.85 12.78 -4.95
N ALA A 26 4.29 13.46 -6.00
CA ALA A 26 3.66 13.36 -7.32
C ALA A 26 3.64 11.93 -7.90
N PRO A 27 4.73 11.13 -7.83
CA PRO A 27 4.70 9.76 -8.33
C PRO A 27 3.68 8.85 -7.63
N MET A 28 3.50 9.03 -6.32
CA MET A 28 2.49 8.30 -5.55
C MET A 28 1.08 8.70 -5.98
N SER A 29 0.85 10.00 -6.19
CA SER A 29 -0.43 10.54 -6.66
C SER A 29 -0.87 9.92 -8.00
N ASP A 30 0.05 9.86 -8.96
CA ASP A 30 -0.24 9.30 -10.28
C ASP A 30 -0.57 7.80 -10.22
N LEU A 31 0.15 7.04 -9.38
CA LEU A 31 -0.11 5.63 -9.16
C LEU A 31 -1.46 5.38 -8.50
N MET A 32 -1.84 6.18 -7.51
CA MET A 32 -3.14 6.06 -6.85
C MET A 32 -4.29 6.29 -7.84
N ILE A 33 -4.21 7.35 -8.65
CA ILE A 33 -5.22 7.67 -9.65
C ILE A 33 -5.38 6.53 -10.65
N GLU A 34 -4.28 6.07 -11.25
CA GLU A 34 -4.32 4.99 -12.25
C GLU A 34 -4.84 3.68 -11.66
N SER A 35 -4.40 3.35 -10.45
CA SER A 35 -4.82 2.13 -9.75
C SER A 35 -6.30 2.12 -9.40
N ILE A 36 -6.82 3.26 -8.92
CA ILE A 36 -8.25 3.40 -8.59
C ILE A 36 -9.09 3.36 -9.88
N LYS A 37 -8.72 4.13 -10.91
CA LYS A 37 -9.44 4.12 -12.20
C LYS A 37 -9.55 2.72 -12.77
N TRP A 38 -8.43 2.00 -12.83
CA TRP A 38 -8.40 0.63 -13.32
C TRP A 38 -9.29 -0.30 -12.47
N THR A 39 -9.18 -0.20 -11.14
CA THR A 39 -9.91 -1.08 -10.23
C THR A 39 -11.42 -0.85 -10.27
N VAL A 40 -11.87 0.40 -10.26
CA VAL A 40 -13.29 0.76 -10.34
C VAL A 40 -13.87 0.36 -11.70
N GLN A 41 -13.12 0.56 -12.79
CA GLN A 41 -13.56 0.15 -14.12
C GLN A 41 -13.73 -1.38 -14.21
N ARG A 42 -12.80 -2.13 -13.62
CA ARG A 42 -12.81 -3.60 -13.67
C ARG A 42 -13.82 -4.23 -12.72
N PHE A 43 -14.05 -3.61 -11.57
CA PHE A 43 -14.90 -4.12 -10.49
C PHE A 43 -15.88 -3.05 -9.99
N PRO A 44 -16.82 -2.60 -10.84
CA PRO A 44 -17.70 -1.50 -10.48
C PRO A 44 -18.61 -1.85 -9.30
N VAL A 45 -18.88 -0.85 -8.46
CA VAL A 45 -19.97 -0.88 -7.48
C VAL A 45 -21.19 -0.14 -8.03
N LYS A 46 -22.37 -0.48 -7.48
CA LYS A 46 -23.61 0.23 -7.79
C LYS A 46 -23.65 1.53 -6.99
N GLY A 47 -23.97 2.64 -7.66
CA GLY A 47 -24.10 3.94 -7.01
C GLY A 47 -22.76 4.60 -6.68
N GLU A 48 -22.79 5.40 -5.63
CA GLU A 48 -21.66 6.18 -5.12
C GLU A 48 -20.70 5.32 -4.29
N TYR A 49 -19.44 5.76 -4.20
CA TYR A 49 -18.41 5.05 -3.44
C TYR A 49 -17.42 6.02 -2.82
N ALA A 50 -16.80 5.60 -1.72
CA ALA A 50 -15.74 6.34 -1.06
C ALA A 50 -14.37 5.76 -1.38
N ILE A 51 -13.33 6.59 -1.33
CA ILE A 51 -11.94 6.17 -1.48
C ILE A 51 -11.18 6.51 -0.20
N ASN A 52 -10.67 5.49 0.48
CA ASN A 52 -9.76 5.60 1.60
C ASN A 52 -8.32 5.66 1.08
N PHE A 53 -7.74 6.86 1.10
CA PHE A 53 -6.37 7.10 0.70
C PHE A 53 -5.37 6.77 1.83
N PRO A 54 -4.07 6.68 1.52
CA PRO A 54 -3.02 6.54 2.53
C PRO A 54 -3.14 7.58 3.65
N ASP A 55 -2.86 7.15 4.89
CA ASP A 55 -2.74 8.04 6.03
C ASP A 55 -1.64 9.09 5.84
N GLY A 56 -1.84 10.27 6.44
CA GLY A 56 -0.96 11.44 6.30
C GLY A 56 -1.13 12.19 4.97
N MET A 57 -2.18 11.90 4.21
CA MET A 57 -2.53 12.66 3.02
C MET A 57 -3.11 14.05 3.37
N LEU A 58 -2.58 15.09 2.71
CA LEU A 58 -3.08 16.45 2.82
C LEU A 58 -4.43 16.58 2.12
N ARG A 59 -5.37 17.34 2.70
CA ARG A 59 -6.68 17.64 2.11
C ARG A 59 -6.55 18.19 0.70
N LYS A 60 -5.68 19.19 0.49
CA LYS A 60 -5.46 19.74 -0.85
C LYS A 60 -5.01 18.68 -1.83
N ARG A 61 -4.16 17.73 -1.39
CA ARG A 61 -3.71 16.66 -2.28
C ARG A 61 -4.85 15.66 -2.56
N THR A 62 -5.61 15.27 -1.55
CA THR A 62 -6.78 14.39 -1.71
C THR A 62 -7.77 14.97 -2.71
N LEU A 63 -8.12 16.25 -2.59
CA LEU A 63 -9.03 16.93 -3.53
C LEU A 63 -8.48 16.95 -4.96
N GLN A 64 -7.17 17.18 -5.13
CA GLN A 64 -6.51 17.08 -6.44
C GLN A 64 -6.56 15.66 -7.03
N LEU A 65 -6.45 14.62 -6.19
CA LEU A 65 -6.61 13.24 -6.66
C LEU A 65 -8.05 13.02 -7.14
N MET A 66 -9.04 13.46 -6.38
CA MET A 66 -10.46 13.31 -6.73
C MET A 66 -10.79 14.01 -8.06
N GLU A 67 -10.32 15.23 -8.26
CA GLU A 67 -10.48 15.96 -9.51
C GLU A 67 -9.87 15.20 -10.70
N ARG A 68 -8.67 14.61 -10.53
CA ARG A 68 -8.01 13.84 -11.59
C ARG A 68 -8.59 12.44 -11.81
N ILE A 69 -9.25 11.88 -10.80
CA ILE A 69 -10.02 10.64 -10.92
C ILE A 69 -11.22 10.89 -11.83
N ASP A 70 -11.86 12.05 -11.73
CA ASP A 70 -12.90 12.51 -12.67
C ASP A 70 -14.06 11.50 -12.82
N ASP A 71 -14.51 10.92 -11.69
CA ASP A 71 -15.73 10.12 -11.61
C ASP A 71 -16.71 10.80 -10.64
N PRO A 72 -17.88 11.26 -11.11
CA PRO A 72 -18.84 11.99 -10.26
C PRO A 72 -19.44 11.13 -9.13
N ARG A 73 -19.26 9.81 -9.16
CA ARG A 73 -19.72 8.90 -8.09
C ARG A 73 -18.68 8.68 -7.00
N ALA A 74 -17.44 9.14 -7.23
CA ALA A 74 -16.34 8.96 -6.32
C ALA A 74 -16.31 10.08 -5.29
N HIS A 75 -16.23 9.69 -4.01
CA HIS A 75 -16.10 10.61 -2.89
C HIS A 75 -14.80 10.34 -2.13
N ALA A 76 -14.17 11.41 -1.63
CA ALA A 76 -13.10 11.23 -0.64
C ALA A 76 -13.72 10.65 0.64
N LEU A 77 -12.96 9.81 1.36
CA LEU A 77 -13.43 9.28 2.64
C LEU A 77 -13.51 10.41 3.68
N THR A 78 -14.73 10.68 4.14
CA THR A 78 -15.09 11.55 5.25
C THR A 78 -16.02 10.79 6.19
N GLU A 79 -16.33 11.34 7.36
CA GLU A 79 -17.33 10.73 8.26
C GLU A 79 -18.68 10.55 7.56
N GLU A 80 -19.07 11.53 6.75
CA GLU A 80 -20.31 11.52 5.99
C GLU A 80 -20.33 10.44 4.92
N THR A 81 -19.19 10.09 4.30
CA THR A 81 -19.13 9.11 3.19
C THR A 81 -18.71 7.71 3.64
N ALA A 82 -18.37 7.52 4.92
CA ALA A 82 -17.89 6.24 5.46
C ALA A 82 -18.90 5.09 5.40
N HIS A 83 -20.17 5.38 5.17
CA HIS A 83 -21.23 4.39 5.00
C HIS A 83 -21.29 3.80 3.57
N LEU A 84 -20.64 4.45 2.60
CA LEU A 84 -20.58 3.98 1.20
C LEU A 84 -19.65 2.77 1.05
N PRO A 85 -19.72 2.01 -0.06
CA PRO A 85 -18.67 1.05 -0.41
C PRO A 85 -17.33 1.75 -0.53
N ILE A 86 -16.30 1.24 0.14
CA ILE A 86 -14.99 1.90 0.26
C ILE A 86 -13.94 1.14 -0.53
N TYR A 87 -13.21 1.85 -1.40
CA TYR A 87 -11.95 1.34 -1.96
C TYR A 87 -10.79 1.82 -1.10
N HIS A 88 -9.92 0.92 -0.66
CA HIS A 88 -8.76 1.29 0.15
C HIS A 88 -7.48 1.18 -0.66
N VAL A 89 -6.65 2.22 -0.64
CA VAL A 89 -5.28 2.17 -1.11
C VAL A 89 -4.39 1.80 0.08
N SER A 90 -3.93 0.55 0.15
CA SER A 90 -3.24 0.04 1.36
C SER A 90 -1.72 0.05 1.25
N ARG A 91 -1.19 -0.12 0.05
CA ARG A 91 0.26 -0.20 -0.16
C ARG A 91 0.67 0.37 -1.50
N LEU A 92 1.78 1.10 -1.53
CA LEU A 92 2.45 1.54 -2.75
C LEU A 92 3.95 1.27 -2.64
N ARG A 93 4.53 0.64 -3.65
CA ARG A 93 5.98 0.39 -3.74
C ARG A 93 6.47 0.82 -5.10
N ILE A 94 7.35 1.81 -5.16
CA ILE A 94 7.96 2.31 -6.39
C ILE A 94 9.41 1.83 -6.46
N ARG A 95 9.77 1.17 -7.56
CA ARG A 95 11.12 0.69 -7.87
C ARG A 95 11.48 1.09 -9.31
N GLY A 96 12.15 2.22 -9.44
CA GLY A 96 12.48 2.77 -10.75
C GLY A 96 11.21 2.99 -11.59
N ASN A 97 11.16 2.46 -12.81
CA ASN A 97 10.03 2.59 -13.72
C ASN A 97 8.89 1.58 -13.47
N THR A 98 8.92 0.84 -12.37
CA THR A 98 7.89 -0.12 -11.99
C THR A 98 7.33 0.21 -10.62
N ALA A 99 6.07 -0.15 -10.39
CA ALA A 99 5.44 -0.02 -9.10
C ALA A 99 4.47 -1.16 -8.83
N ASP A 100 4.29 -1.48 -7.55
CA ASP A 100 3.22 -2.37 -7.07
C ASP A 100 2.29 -1.54 -6.17
N VAL A 101 0.98 -1.68 -6.39
CA VAL A 101 -0.06 -1.01 -5.60
C VAL A 101 -1.08 -2.05 -5.14
N ASP A 102 -1.34 -2.10 -3.83
CA ASP A 102 -2.39 -2.95 -3.26
C ASP A 102 -3.66 -2.10 -3.05
N ILE A 103 -4.76 -2.52 -3.69
CA ILE A 103 -6.09 -1.93 -3.57
C ILE A 103 -7.03 -2.96 -2.94
N HIS A 104 -7.77 -2.58 -1.91
CA HIS A 104 -8.87 -3.39 -1.38
C HIS A 104 -10.17 -2.87 -1.97
N ARG A 105 -10.83 -3.72 -2.76
CA ARG A 105 -12.16 -3.42 -3.30
C ARG A 105 -13.26 -4.00 -2.41
N PRO A 106 -14.44 -3.37 -2.35
CA PRO A 106 -15.61 -3.97 -1.74
C PRO A 106 -16.14 -5.12 -2.62
N VAL A 107 -16.62 -6.19 -2.00
CA VAL A 107 -17.16 -7.38 -2.68
C VAL A 107 -18.68 -7.34 -2.71
N GLY A 108 -19.25 -6.56 -3.65
CA GLY A 108 -20.68 -6.51 -3.90
C GLY A 108 -21.51 -6.21 -2.64
N ASP A 109 -22.70 -6.82 -2.57
CA ASP A 109 -23.61 -6.68 -1.43
C ASP A 109 -23.29 -7.64 -0.27
N LEU A 110 -22.11 -8.30 -0.29
CA LEU A 110 -21.71 -9.19 0.81
C LEU A 110 -21.33 -8.37 2.04
N ARG A 111 -22.14 -8.53 3.08
CA ARG A 111 -21.95 -7.95 4.41
C ARG A 111 -21.31 -8.97 5.34
N GLY A 112 -20.28 -8.55 6.07
CA GLY A 112 -19.66 -9.34 7.12
C GLY A 112 -20.51 -9.37 8.41
N PRO A 113 -20.03 -10.05 9.46
CA PRO A 113 -20.73 -10.19 10.74
C PRO A 113 -21.10 -8.87 11.45
N SER A 114 -20.46 -7.76 11.06
CA SER A 114 -20.66 -6.42 11.63
C SER A 114 -21.25 -5.44 10.62
N ASP A 115 -21.96 -5.93 9.59
CA ASP A 115 -22.48 -5.15 8.46
C ASP A 115 -21.41 -4.38 7.65
N GLN A 116 -20.14 -4.67 7.93
CA GLN A 116 -19.01 -4.14 7.20
C GLN A 116 -18.93 -4.79 5.82
N HIS A 117 -18.60 -3.99 4.81
CA HIS A 117 -18.33 -4.51 3.47
C HIS A 117 -17.19 -5.53 3.53
N VAL A 118 -17.39 -6.69 2.94
CA VAL A 118 -16.30 -7.66 2.78
C VAL A 118 -15.36 -7.15 1.70
N HIS A 119 -14.05 -7.19 1.95
CA HIS A 119 -13.04 -6.67 1.03
C HIS A 119 -12.21 -7.78 0.37
N GLN A 120 -11.84 -7.54 -0.88
CA GLN A 120 -10.86 -8.35 -1.62
C GLN A 120 -9.67 -7.48 -2.01
N ALA A 121 -8.48 -7.90 -1.59
CA ALA A 121 -7.25 -7.24 -2.01
C ALA A 121 -6.89 -7.60 -3.44
N ILE A 122 -6.37 -6.62 -4.17
CA ILE A 122 -5.87 -6.74 -5.54
C ILE A 122 -4.51 -6.05 -5.58
N THR A 123 -3.47 -6.80 -5.93
CA THR A 123 -2.15 -6.22 -6.22
C THR A 123 -2.08 -5.89 -7.70
N LEU A 124 -1.85 -4.62 -8.02
CA LEU A 124 -1.60 -4.12 -9.36
C LEU A 124 -0.11 -3.91 -9.54
N ARG A 125 0.42 -4.37 -10.66
CA ARG A 125 1.77 -4.03 -11.11
C ARG A 125 1.67 -3.01 -12.23
N LEU A 126 2.31 -1.87 -12.04
CA LEU A 126 2.30 -0.75 -12.97
C LEU A 126 3.70 -0.49 -13.52
N ARG A 127 3.76 0.05 -14.75
CA ARG A 127 5.00 0.53 -15.36
C ARG A 127 4.82 1.97 -15.84
N GLY A 128 5.82 2.82 -15.60
CA GLY A 128 5.74 4.25 -15.84
C GLY A 128 7.03 4.99 -15.52
N GLY A 129 6.91 6.15 -14.85
CA GLY A 129 8.04 7.03 -14.51
C GLY A 129 8.19 8.17 -15.52
N MET A 130 8.96 7.97 -16.59
CA MET A 130 9.09 8.97 -17.66
C MET A 130 7.88 9.02 -18.61
N ARG A 131 7.02 8.00 -18.54
CA ARG A 131 5.75 7.91 -19.25
C ARG A 131 4.63 7.81 -18.22
N ALA A 132 3.41 8.13 -18.65
CA ALA A 132 2.23 7.88 -17.85
C ALA A 132 2.23 6.42 -17.34
N TRP A 133 1.90 6.25 -16.06
CA TRP A 133 1.76 4.93 -15.46
C TRP A 133 0.62 4.17 -16.15
N ARG A 134 0.81 2.87 -16.33
CA ARG A 134 -0.20 1.96 -16.84
C ARG A 134 -0.14 0.65 -16.07
N VAL A 135 -1.28 0.01 -15.85
CA VAL A 135 -1.35 -1.33 -15.25
C VAL A 135 -0.88 -2.36 -16.27
N GLU A 136 0.11 -3.18 -15.92
CA GLU A 136 0.63 -4.27 -16.77
C GLU A 136 0.07 -5.64 -16.35
N SER A 137 -0.15 -5.85 -15.06
CA SER A 137 -0.76 -7.08 -14.54
C SER A 137 -1.49 -6.83 -13.24
N SER A 138 -2.47 -7.68 -12.94
CA SER A 138 -3.21 -7.66 -11.68
C SER A 138 -3.25 -9.06 -11.07
N ARG A 139 -3.18 -9.16 -9.74
CA ARG A 139 -3.40 -10.38 -8.98
C ARG A 139 -4.47 -10.13 -7.93
N ALA A 140 -5.62 -10.78 -8.07
CA ALA A 140 -6.63 -10.81 -7.02
C ALA A 140 -6.23 -11.83 -5.95
N TRP A 141 -6.35 -11.46 -4.68
CA TRP A 141 -6.17 -12.35 -3.54
C TRP A 141 -7.49 -13.00 -3.15
N THR A 142 -7.42 -14.08 -2.36
CA THR A 142 -8.60 -14.66 -1.72
C THR A 142 -9.26 -13.60 -0.82
N ILE A 143 -10.59 -13.56 -0.81
CA ILE A 143 -11.36 -12.63 0.02
C ILE A 143 -10.94 -12.78 1.49
N GLY A 144 -10.67 -11.68 2.17
CA GLY A 144 -10.20 -11.68 3.56
C GLY A 144 -8.76 -12.17 3.78
N ALA A 145 -8.01 -12.56 2.74
CA ALA A 145 -6.61 -12.99 2.91
C ALA A 145 -5.66 -11.85 3.33
N ILE A 146 -6.04 -10.61 3.02
CA ILE A 146 -5.32 -9.41 3.44
C ILE A 146 -6.35 -8.48 4.07
N GLU A 147 -6.13 -8.10 5.32
CA GLU A 147 -6.98 -7.18 6.06
C GLU A 147 -6.91 -5.78 5.42
N PRO A 148 -8.05 -5.09 5.22
CA PRO A 148 -8.04 -3.71 4.76
C PRO A 148 -7.34 -2.80 5.78
N PRO A 149 -6.69 -1.71 5.33
CA PRO A 149 -6.08 -0.75 6.23
C PRO A 149 -7.16 -0.01 7.02
N ALA A 150 -6.74 0.56 8.16
CA ALA A 150 -7.58 1.46 8.95
C ALA A 150 -8.13 2.62 8.08
N LEU A 151 -9.30 3.13 8.45
CA LEU A 151 -9.91 4.28 7.79
C LEU A 151 -9.08 5.53 8.08
N SER A 152 -8.60 6.19 7.03
CA SER A 152 -7.94 7.50 7.10
C SER A 152 -8.90 8.55 6.55
N PHE A 153 -9.56 9.25 7.46
CA PHE A 153 -10.50 10.31 7.10
C PHE A 153 -9.73 11.51 6.57
N MET A 154 -10.20 12.06 5.45
CA MET A 154 -9.64 13.29 4.90
C MET A 154 -9.74 14.41 5.94
N PRO A 155 -8.64 15.11 6.26
CA PRO A 155 -8.69 16.17 7.25
C PRO A 155 -9.56 17.34 6.77
N GLU A 156 -10.27 18.01 7.67
CA GLU A 156 -11.15 19.14 7.35
C GLU A 156 -10.36 20.35 6.84
N TYR A 157 -9.13 20.53 7.35
CA TYR A 157 -8.18 21.56 6.94
C TYR A 157 -6.81 20.94 6.73
N ASP A 158 -6.02 21.50 5.80
CA ASP A 158 -4.59 21.24 5.81
C ASP A 158 -4.03 21.90 7.07
N THR A 159 -3.84 21.12 8.12
CA THR A 159 -2.90 21.52 9.16
C THR A 159 -1.53 21.55 8.48
N GLY A 160 -1.17 22.71 7.94
CA GLY A 160 0.21 23.02 7.60
C GLY A 160 1.10 22.68 8.80
N PRO A 161 2.43 22.53 8.63
CA PRO A 161 3.30 22.22 9.75
C PRO A 161 3.07 23.27 10.85
N LEU A 162 2.32 22.90 11.89
CA LEU A 162 2.14 23.70 13.09
C LEU A 162 3.44 23.57 13.88
N GLY A 163 4.48 24.23 13.38
CA GLY A 163 5.74 24.41 14.09
C GLY A 163 6.50 23.12 14.45
N PRO A 164 7.72 23.28 14.97
CA PRO A 164 8.51 22.18 15.52
C PRO A 164 7.84 21.68 16.81
N GLY A 165 6.95 20.69 16.71
CA GLY A 165 6.24 20.14 17.87
C GLY A 165 6.10 18.62 17.89
N SER A 166 6.54 17.93 16.83
CA SER A 166 6.74 16.48 16.84
C SER A 166 8.22 16.17 16.67
N GLU A 167 9.04 16.75 17.55
CA GLU A 167 10.18 16.00 18.05
C GLU A 167 9.60 14.72 18.64
N THR A 168 9.69 13.65 17.85
CA THR A 168 9.87 12.29 18.35
C THR A 168 10.70 12.42 19.62
N VAL A 169 10.09 12.18 20.77
CA VAL A 169 10.78 12.03 22.05
C VAL A 169 11.79 10.92 21.84
N SER A 170 12.97 11.32 21.38
CA SER A 170 14.17 10.52 21.38
C SER A 170 14.51 10.40 22.84
N ARG A 171 13.92 9.39 23.49
CA ARG A 171 14.40 8.92 24.79
C ARG A 171 15.92 8.77 24.63
N PRO A 172 16.74 9.43 25.47
CA PRO A 172 18.16 9.14 25.49
C PRO A 172 18.29 7.64 25.77
N ARG A 173 18.81 6.88 24.78
CA ARG A 173 19.31 5.52 25.01
C ARG A 173 20.38 5.67 26.08
N ARG A 174 20.04 5.23 27.29
CA ARG A 174 20.98 5.08 28.39
C ARG A 174 22.03 4.08 27.92
N THR A 175 23.20 4.58 27.58
CA THR A 175 24.40 3.77 27.34
C THR A 175 24.77 3.15 28.69
N THR A 176 24.34 1.92 28.94
CA THR A 176 24.98 1.06 29.92
C THR A 176 25.86 0.09 29.17
N ASP A 177 27.16 0.39 29.22
CA ASP A 177 28.23 -0.59 29.17
C ASP A 177 27.91 -1.78 30.11
N ALA A 178 28.06 -2.99 29.58
CA ALA A 178 28.68 -4.14 30.27
C ALA A 178 28.57 -5.40 29.39
N THR A 179 29.73 -5.84 28.89
CA THR A 179 30.30 -7.18 29.13
C THR A 179 29.37 -8.40 29.02
N THR A 180 29.61 -9.26 28.03
CA THR A 180 30.20 -10.61 28.23
C THR A 180 30.30 -11.33 26.89
N GLU A 181 31.55 -11.61 26.51
CA GLU A 181 31.94 -12.67 25.59
C GLU A 181 31.45 -14.02 26.15
N GLU A 182 30.56 -14.71 25.45
CA GLU A 182 30.45 -16.17 25.60
C GLU A 182 30.10 -16.81 24.26
N THR A 183 31.03 -17.63 23.79
CA THR A 183 30.91 -18.56 22.65
C THR A 183 30.09 -19.77 23.12
N PRO A 184 29.25 -20.35 22.25
CA PRO A 184 29.50 -21.76 21.96
C PRO A 184 29.27 -22.20 20.50
N GLU A 185 30.20 -23.07 20.10
CA GLU A 185 30.02 -24.31 19.35
C GLU A 185 29.28 -24.30 18.00
N THR A 186 30.11 -24.41 16.96
CA THR A 186 29.92 -25.21 15.75
C THR A 186 29.13 -26.50 16.01
N ILE A 187 27.87 -26.52 15.57
CA ILE A 187 27.08 -27.74 15.42
C ILE A 187 27.24 -28.23 13.97
N ALA A 188 27.76 -29.44 13.85
CA ALA A 188 28.00 -30.16 12.61
C ALA A 188 26.70 -30.36 11.79
N ALA A 189 26.83 -30.22 10.47
CA ALA A 189 25.80 -30.60 9.52
C ALA A 189 25.69 -32.13 9.43
N PRO A 190 24.48 -32.72 9.50
CA PRO A 190 24.28 -34.07 9.03
C PRO A 190 24.18 -34.07 7.49
N ASP A 191 25.00 -34.92 6.87
CA ASP A 191 24.88 -35.38 5.49
C ASP A 191 23.44 -35.84 5.21
N ALA A 192 22.73 -35.12 4.35
CA ALA A 192 21.49 -35.59 3.77
C ALA A 192 21.80 -36.34 2.47
N GLU A 193 21.97 -37.64 2.67
CA GLU A 193 21.90 -38.74 1.73
C GLU A 193 20.98 -38.44 0.53
N GLN A 194 21.57 -38.48 -0.67
CA GLN A 194 20.88 -38.50 -1.95
C GLN A 194 20.19 -39.85 -2.11
N ASP A 195 18.91 -39.94 -1.76
CA ASP A 195 18.11 -41.09 -2.17
C ASP A 195 17.55 -40.86 -3.58
N ARG A 196 17.98 -41.75 -4.47
CA ARG A 196 17.62 -41.85 -5.87
C ARG A 196 16.25 -42.52 -5.93
N LEU A 197 15.25 -41.83 -6.48
CA LEU A 197 14.04 -42.49 -6.95
C LEU A 197 14.11 -42.63 -8.48
N ASP A 198 14.23 -43.88 -8.87
CA ASP A 198 14.18 -44.44 -10.21
C ASP A 198 12.94 -43.99 -11.00
N PRO A 199 13.08 -43.65 -12.30
CA PRO A 199 11.98 -43.58 -13.24
C PRO A 199 11.93 -44.86 -14.08
N ASP A 200 11.25 -45.89 -13.59
CA ASP A 200 10.80 -47.00 -14.44
C ASP A 200 9.60 -47.70 -13.81
N GLU A 201 8.40 -47.40 -14.32
CA GLU A 201 7.42 -48.45 -14.59
C GLU A 201 6.50 -48.01 -15.72
N GLN A 202 6.84 -48.49 -16.91
CA GLN A 202 5.96 -48.61 -18.05
C GLN A 202 5.03 -49.82 -17.82
N GLY A 203 3.73 -49.61 -18.06
CA GLY A 203 2.71 -50.65 -18.16
C GLY A 203 1.44 -50.09 -18.74
#